data_AF-A0A434GEP2-F1
#
_entry.id   AF-A0A434GEP2-F1
#
_cell.length_a   1.000
_cell.length_b   1.000
_cell.length_c   1.000
_cell.angle_alpha   90.00
_cell.angle_beta   90.00
_cell.angle_gamma   90.00
#
_symmetry.space_group_name_H-M   'P 1'
#
loop_
_entity.id
_entity.type
_entity.pdbx_description
1 polymer ?
#
loop_
_entity_poly.entity_id
_entity_poly.type
_entity_poly.pdbx_seq_one_letter_code
_entity_poly.pdbx_strand_id
1 'polypeptide(L)'
;AKITRDELAKAKLLKGGQGRPFYAVGGTWRNLARLHMEMTNYPLGVMHHYEISADSAANFLKQVAKAEIEKVKGIEGVSKNRRSLLPYGAVVLQEIMAAMQPSKIIVSALGVREGFLYSLLDEAEQKADPLISASEELARLRSRSVAHA
;
A
#
# COMPACT_ATOMS: atom_id res chain seq x y z
N ALA A 1 -17.67 -7.59 8.25
CA ALA A 1 -16.87 -8.81 8.50
C ALA A 1 -17.45 -10.02 7.78
N LYS A 2 -18.67 -10.49 8.11
CA LYS A 2 -19.25 -11.74 7.53
C LYS A 2 -19.12 -11.85 6.00
N ILE A 3 -19.67 -10.87 5.25
CA ILE A 3 -19.62 -10.86 3.78
C ILE A 3 -18.18 -10.97 3.27
N THR A 4 -17.28 -10.16 3.80
CA THR A 4 -15.86 -10.17 3.42
C THR A 4 -15.24 -11.54 3.64
N ARG A 5 -15.49 -12.17 4.79
CA ARG A 5 -14.95 -13.50 5.11
C ARG A 5 -15.46 -14.56 4.15
N ASP A 6 -16.76 -14.54 3.88
CA ASP A 6 -17.42 -15.50 2.98
C ASP A 6 -16.86 -15.37 1.54
N GLU A 7 -16.63 -14.14 1.07
CA GLU A 7 -16.04 -13.90 -0.25
C GLU A 7 -14.54 -14.25 -0.31
N LEU A 8 -13.76 -13.90 0.72
CA LEU A 8 -12.33 -14.24 0.77
C LEU A 8 -12.10 -15.74 0.91
N ALA A 9 -13.01 -16.49 1.54
CA ALA A 9 -12.92 -17.95 1.63
C ALA A 9 -12.92 -18.63 0.24
N LYS A 10 -13.51 -17.98 -0.77
CA LYS A 10 -13.49 -18.46 -2.16
C LYS A 10 -12.13 -18.25 -2.83
N ALA A 11 -11.33 -17.29 -2.35
CA ALA A 11 -10.03 -16.94 -2.91
C ALA A 11 -8.92 -17.89 -2.40
N LYS A 12 -8.64 -18.95 -3.16
CA LYS A 12 -7.60 -19.95 -2.81
C LYS A 12 -6.17 -19.39 -2.80
N LEU A 13 -5.92 -18.29 -3.52
CA LEU A 13 -4.61 -17.67 -3.71
C LEU A 13 -3.99 -17.14 -2.40
N LEU A 14 -4.80 -16.74 -1.42
CA LEU A 14 -4.30 -16.12 -0.19
C LEU A 14 -3.44 -17.05 0.65
N LYS A 15 -3.73 -18.36 0.65
CA LYS A 15 -2.96 -19.35 1.43
C LYS A 15 -1.51 -19.46 0.97
N GLY A 16 -1.22 -19.26 -0.32
CA GLY A 16 0.14 -19.25 -0.86
C GLY A 16 0.96 -18.01 -0.47
N GLY A 17 0.33 -17.05 0.21
CA GLY A 17 0.93 -15.81 0.66
C GLY A 17 1.44 -15.83 2.10
N GLN A 18 1.28 -16.93 2.84
CA GLN A 18 1.64 -17.00 4.26
C GLN A 18 3.10 -16.62 4.51
N GLY A 19 3.33 -15.72 5.47
CA GLY A 19 4.66 -15.20 5.81
C GLY A 19 5.28 -14.27 4.77
N ARG A 20 4.64 -14.06 3.61
CA ARG A 20 5.11 -13.14 2.56
C ARG A 20 4.50 -11.75 2.75
N PRO A 21 5.10 -10.70 2.17
CA PRO A 21 4.49 -9.38 2.15
C PRO A 21 3.15 -9.37 1.39
N PHE A 22 2.18 -8.64 1.90
CA PHE A 22 0.95 -8.31 1.18
C PHE A 22 1.07 -6.92 0.54
N TYR A 23 0.96 -6.83 -0.78
CA TYR A 23 1.01 -5.56 -1.50
C TYR A 23 -0.38 -4.93 -1.60
N ALA A 24 -0.61 -3.87 -0.83
CA ALA A 24 -1.85 -3.12 -0.80
C ALA A 24 -1.88 -2.07 -1.92
N VAL A 25 -2.74 -2.29 -2.92
CA VAL A 25 -2.98 -1.39 -4.05
C VAL A 25 -4.35 -0.71 -3.92
N GLY A 26 -4.46 0.55 -4.33
CA GLY A 26 -5.75 1.25 -4.48
C GLY A 26 -5.93 2.46 -3.57
N GLY A 27 -6.99 3.25 -3.83
CA GLY A 27 -7.23 4.52 -3.15
C GLY A 27 -7.52 4.36 -1.66
N THR A 28 -8.39 3.41 -1.29
CA THR A 28 -8.81 3.21 0.12
C THR A 28 -7.63 2.85 1.01
N TRP A 29 -6.80 1.88 0.60
CA TRP A 29 -5.64 1.46 1.39
C TRP A 29 -4.52 2.51 1.42
N ARG A 30 -4.34 3.33 0.38
CA ARG A 30 -3.44 4.49 0.45
C ARG A 30 -3.91 5.55 1.44
N ASN A 31 -5.21 5.75 1.60
CA ASN A 31 -5.72 6.67 2.64
C ASN A 31 -5.56 6.08 4.05
N LEU A 32 -5.76 4.77 4.23
CA LEU A 32 -5.43 4.09 5.49
C LEU A 32 -3.94 4.24 5.84
N ALA A 33 -3.06 4.02 4.87
CA ALA A 33 -1.62 4.18 5.04
C ALA A 33 -1.23 5.61 5.43
N ARG A 34 -1.83 6.62 4.77
CA ARG A 34 -1.62 8.02 5.14
C ARG A 34 -2.04 8.29 6.58
N LEU A 35 -3.22 7.80 6.97
CA LEU A 35 -3.70 7.95 8.35
C LEU A 35 -2.76 7.26 9.35
N HIS A 36 -2.24 6.08 8.99
CA HIS A 36 -1.26 5.36 9.82
C HIS A 36 0.04 6.16 9.96
N MET A 37 0.58 6.73 8.87
CA MET A 37 1.76 7.60 8.92
C MET A 37 1.57 8.76 9.90
N GLU A 38 0.44 9.47 9.82
CA GLU A 38 0.09 10.59 10.72
C GLU A 38 -0.01 10.15 12.18
N MET A 39 -0.64 9.01 12.44
CA MET A 39 -0.75 8.45 13.79
C MET A 39 0.61 8.12 14.41
N THR A 40 1.52 7.57 13.60
CA THR A 40 2.86 7.19 14.06
C THR A 40 3.89 8.32 13.99
N ASN A 41 3.49 9.52 13.54
CA ASN A 41 4.40 10.62 13.19
C ASN A 41 5.55 10.16 12.26
N TYR A 42 5.21 9.40 11.22
CA TYR A 42 6.19 8.83 10.32
C TYR A 42 6.98 9.93 9.60
N PRO A 43 8.33 9.90 9.62
CA PRO A 43 9.13 11.05 9.21
C PRO A 43 9.21 11.27 7.69
N LEU A 44 8.79 10.28 6.89
CA LEU A 44 8.92 10.33 5.43
C LEU A 44 7.55 10.24 4.75
N GLY A 45 7.09 11.34 4.16
CA GLY A 45 5.80 11.43 3.46
C GLY A 45 5.71 10.71 2.11
N VAL A 46 6.42 9.59 1.93
CA VAL A 46 6.45 8.81 0.68
C VAL A 46 5.56 7.58 0.82
N MET A 47 4.51 7.52 -0.02
CA MET A 47 3.51 6.45 0.01
C MET A 47 4.01 5.12 -0.59
N HIS A 48 4.78 5.19 -1.68
CA HIS A 48 5.25 3.99 -2.36
C HIS A 48 6.23 3.24 -1.45
N HIS A 49 6.04 1.93 -1.32
CA HIS A 49 6.85 1.05 -0.47
C HIS A 49 6.74 1.36 1.03
N TYR A 50 5.70 2.09 1.47
CA TYR A 50 5.45 2.23 2.90
C TYR A 50 5.09 0.89 3.52
N GLU A 51 5.81 0.50 4.56
CA GLU A 51 5.64 -0.79 5.23
C GLU A 51 4.93 -0.64 6.57
N ILE A 52 4.01 -1.56 6.84
CA ILE A 52 3.31 -1.68 8.13
C ILE A 52 3.48 -3.12 8.60
N SER A 53 4.04 -3.32 9.80
CA SER A 53 4.14 -4.66 10.39
C SER A 53 2.74 -5.24 10.64
N ALA A 54 2.62 -6.57 10.64
CA ALA A 54 1.33 -7.23 10.89
C ALA A 54 0.72 -6.81 12.24
N ASP A 55 1.52 -6.72 13.30
CA ASP A 55 1.05 -6.32 14.63
C ASP A 55 0.56 -4.86 14.66
N SER A 56 1.32 -3.94 14.04
CA SER A 56 0.93 -2.53 13.96
C SER A 56 -0.35 -2.36 13.14
N ALA A 57 -0.45 -3.07 12.02
CA ALA A 57 -1.62 -3.05 11.16
C ALA A 57 -2.86 -3.58 11.90
N ALA A 58 -2.75 -4.67 12.66
CA ALA A 58 -3.88 -5.28 13.35
C ALA A 58 -4.54 -4.30 14.34
N ASN A 59 -3.73 -3.62 15.15
CA ASN A 59 -4.20 -2.63 16.11
C ASN A 59 -4.83 -1.42 15.42
N PHE A 60 -4.13 -0.87 14.43
CA PHE A 60 -4.60 0.28 13.66
C PHE A 60 -5.93 0.01 12.95
N LEU A 61 -6.04 -1.12 12.24
CA LEU A 61 -7.26 -1.45 11.50
C LEU A 61 -8.45 -1.69 12.42
N LYS A 62 -8.21 -2.23 13.63
CA LYS A 62 -9.27 -2.43 14.63
C LYS A 62 -9.83 -1.10 15.12
N GLN A 63 -8.99 -0.09 15.28
CA GLN A 63 -9.42 1.26 15.64
C GLN A 63 -10.24 1.91 14.50
N VAL A 64 -9.76 1.82 13.25
CA VAL A 64 -10.45 2.41 12.10
C VAL A 64 -11.78 1.71 11.80
N ALA A 65 -11.84 0.38 11.93
CA ALA A 65 -13.04 -0.41 11.65
C ALA A 65 -14.21 -0.11 12.61
N LYS A 66 -13.93 0.33 13.84
CA LYS A 66 -14.96 0.74 14.83
C LYS A 66 -15.62 2.08 14.53
N ALA A 67 -15.27 2.72 13.40
CA ALA A 67 -15.79 4.02 12.99
C ALA A 67 -15.53 5.16 14.00
N GLU A 68 -14.59 5.00 14.93
CA GLU A 68 -14.04 6.08 15.75
C GLU A 68 -13.08 6.98 14.94
N ILE A 69 -13.29 7.07 13.62
CA ILE A 69 -12.36 7.69 12.67
C ILE A 69 -12.21 9.18 12.94
N GLU A 70 -13.28 9.85 13.35
CA GLU A 70 -13.26 11.28 13.70
C GLU A 70 -12.39 11.57 14.93
N LYS A 71 -12.05 10.55 15.73
CA LYS A 71 -11.11 10.65 16.86
C LYS A 71 -9.67 10.27 16.48
N VAL A 72 -9.44 9.79 15.25
CA VAL A 72 -8.13 9.36 14.80
C VAL A 72 -7.30 10.58 14.39
N LYS A 73 -6.12 10.71 14.98
CA LYS A 73 -5.16 11.76 14.62
C LYS A 73 -4.86 11.70 13.12
N GLY A 74 -4.94 12.86 12.45
CA GLY A 74 -4.68 12.97 11.00
C GLY A 74 -5.90 12.74 10.10
N ILE A 75 -7.08 12.47 10.66
CA ILE A 75 -8.32 12.27 9.86
C ILE A 75 -8.71 13.51 9.03
N GLU A 76 -8.29 14.70 9.46
CA GLU A 76 -8.46 15.95 8.73
C GLU A 76 -7.81 15.93 7.35
N GLY A 77 -6.71 15.19 7.19
CA GLY A 77 -6.02 15.00 5.91
C GLY A 77 -6.75 14.08 4.92
N VAL A 78 -7.83 13.41 5.35
CA VAL A 78 -8.68 12.58 4.48
C VAL A 78 -9.98 13.30 4.17
N SER A 79 -10.32 13.42 2.87
CA SER A 79 -11.57 14.05 2.44
C SER A 79 -12.79 13.34 3.02
N LYS A 80 -13.83 14.10 3.39
CA LYS A 80 -15.07 13.59 4.01
C LYS A 80 -15.67 12.39 3.24
N ASN A 81 -15.75 12.49 1.90
CA ASN A 81 -16.26 11.41 1.05
C ASN A 81 -15.47 10.11 1.14
N ARG A 82 -14.19 10.18 1.50
CA ARG A 82 -13.33 8.99 1.65
C ARG A 82 -13.36 8.42 3.06
N ARG A 83 -13.66 9.24 4.08
CA ARG A 83 -13.76 8.78 5.48
C ARG A 83 -14.82 7.70 5.67
N SER A 84 -15.98 7.84 5.00
CA SER A 84 -17.05 6.84 5.06
C SER A 84 -16.65 5.47 4.51
N LEU A 85 -15.65 5.42 3.61
CA LEU A 85 -15.17 4.19 2.99
C LEU A 85 -14.04 3.50 3.78
N LEU A 86 -13.35 4.23 4.66
CA LEU A 86 -12.20 3.71 5.41
C LEU A 86 -12.54 2.50 6.30
N PRO A 87 -13.65 2.48 7.06
CA PRO A 87 -13.97 1.32 7.91
C PRO A 87 -14.17 0.05 7.09
N TYR A 88 -14.81 0.15 5.93
CA TYR A 88 -14.99 -0.99 5.03
C TYR A 88 -13.65 -1.50 4.51
N GLY A 89 -12.78 -0.59 4.05
CA GLY A 89 -11.43 -0.94 3.62
C GLY A 89 -10.59 -1.58 4.73
N ALA A 90 -10.75 -1.10 5.97
CA ALA A 90 -10.07 -1.64 7.13
C ALA A 90 -10.55 -3.06 7.46
N VAL A 91 -11.87 -3.30 7.45
CA VAL A 91 -12.46 -4.63 7.65
C VAL A 91 -11.99 -5.61 6.58
N VAL A 92 -11.93 -5.19 5.31
CA VAL A 92 -11.41 -6.04 4.23
C VAL A 92 -9.95 -6.41 4.48
N LEU A 93 -9.12 -5.45 4.84
CA LEU A 93 -7.70 -5.70 5.09
C LEU A 93 -7.48 -6.59 6.34
N GLN A 94 -8.30 -6.46 7.37
CA GLN A 94 -8.27 -7.34 8.54
C GLN A 94 -8.57 -8.80 8.19
N GLU A 95 -9.62 -9.04 7.40
CA GLU A 95 -9.98 -10.41 7.02
C GLU A 95 -8.94 -10.99 6.04
N ILE A 96 -8.31 -10.18 5.19
CA ILE A 96 -7.14 -10.60 4.38
C ILE A 96 -5.98 -11.00 5.29
N MET A 97 -5.64 -10.18 6.29
CA MET A 97 -4.57 -10.50 7.24
C MET A 97 -4.85 -11.80 8.01
N ALA A 98 -6.10 -12.01 8.43
CA ALA A 98 -6.51 -13.24 9.12
C ALA A 98 -6.39 -14.48 8.23
N ALA A 99 -6.75 -14.36 6.94
CA ALA A 99 -6.73 -15.48 5.99
C ALA A 99 -5.33 -15.77 5.41
N MET A 100 -4.56 -14.73 5.12
CA MET A 100 -3.23 -14.83 4.47
C MET A 100 -2.09 -14.94 5.49
N GLN A 101 -2.21 -14.32 6.66
CA GLN A 101 -1.11 -14.20 7.65
C GLN A 101 0.20 -13.64 7.02
N PRO A 102 0.16 -12.43 6.44
CA PRO A 102 1.34 -11.83 5.83
C PRO A 102 2.36 -11.39 6.89
N SER A 103 3.65 -11.35 6.54
CA SER A 103 4.68 -10.81 7.44
C SER A 103 4.58 -9.30 7.63
N LYS A 104 4.14 -8.59 6.60
CA LYS A 104 3.93 -7.14 6.57
C LYS A 104 2.99 -6.74 5.44
N ILE A 105 2.48 -5.52 5.53
CA ILE A 105 1.71 -4.87 4.48
C ILE A 105 2.61 -3.83 3.83
N ILE A 106 2.74 -3.86 2.51
CA ILE A 106 3.49 -2.88 1.73
C ILE A 106 2.51 -2.13 0.84
N VAL A 107 2.49 -0.81 0.93
CA VAL A 107 1.55 0.02 0.16
C VAL A 107 2.20 0.39 -1.17
N SER A 108 1.52 0.07 -2.27
CA SER A 108 1.96 0.47 -3.60
C SER A 108 1.23 1.72 -4.05
N ALA A 109 2.00 2.74 -4.44
CA ALA A 109 1.47 3.90 -5.14
C ALA A 109 1.06 3.58 -6.60
N LEU A 110 1.60 2.51 -7.16
CA LEU A 110 1.33 2.01 -8.51
C LEU A 110 0.19 0.99 -8.48
N GLY A 111 -0.54 0.85 -9.59
CA GLY A 111 -1.61 -0.13 -9.70
C GLY A 111 -1.82 -0.60 -11.14
N VAL A 112 -3.07 -0.84 -11.50
CA VAL A 112 -3.45 -1.45 -12.78
C VAL A 112 -3.02 -0.60 -13.98
N ARG A 113 -3.13 0.72 -13.88
CA ARG A 113 -2.72 1.63 -14.96
C ARG A 113 -1.24 1.47 -15.27
N GLU A 114 -0.40 1.51 -14.24
CA GLU A 114 1.05 1.39 -14.40
C GLU A 114 1.44 -0.02 -14.84
N GLY A 115 0.77 -1.06 -14.32
CA GLY A 115 0.97 -2.44 -14.78
C GLY A 115 0.58 -2.66 -16.25
N PHE A 116 -0.46 -1.98 -16.73
CA PHE A 116 -0.83 -1.99 -18.15
C PHE A 116 0.24 -1.30 -19.00
N LEU A 117 0.72 -0.11 -18.61
CA LEU A 117 1.83 0.55 -19.30
C LEU A 117 3.09 -0.31 -19.32
N TYR A 118 3.42 -0.96 -18.19
CA TYR A 118 4.54 -1.90 -18.11
C TYR A 118 4.39 -3.06 -19.10
N SER A 119 3.18 -3.60 -19.28
CA SER A 119 2.94 -4.68 -20.25
C SER A 119 3.12 -4.28 -21.71
N LEU A 120 3.17 -2.98 -22.01
CA LEU A 120 3.43 -2.45 -23.36
C LEU A 120 4.91 -2.19 -23.64
N LEU A 121 5.76 -2.22 -22.60
CA LEU A 121 7.22 -2.09 -22.75
C LEU A 121 7.79 -3.34 -23.42
N ASP A 122 8.91 -3.18 -24.11
CA ASP A 122 9.64 -4.33 -24.63
C ASP A 122 10.29 -5.16 -23.50
N GLU A 123 10.75 -6.37 -23.82
CA GLU A 123 11.36 -7.24 -22.80
C GLU A 123 12.64 -6.66 -22.18
N ALA A 124 13.38 -5.82 -22.91
CA ALA A 124 14.62 -5.25 -22.41
C ALA A 124 14.31 -4.18 -21.37
N GLU A 125 13.34 -3.31 -21.65
CA GLU A 125 12.83 -2.30 -20.72
C GLU A 125 12.17 -2.93 -19.49
N GLN A 126 11.42 -4.02 -19.67
CA GLN A 126 10.81 -4.74 -18.54
C GLN A 126 11.83 -5.36 -17.58
N LYS A 127 13.00 -5.78 -18.10
CA LYS A 127 14.10 -6.39 -17.32
C LYS A 127 15.06 -5.36 -16.74
N ALA A 128 15.04 -4.12 -17.23
CA ALA A 128 15.86 -3.05 -16.70
C ALA A 128 15.49 -2.74 -15.23
N ASP A 129 16.48 -2.44 -14.40
CA ASP A 129 16.23 -2.04 -13.02
C ASP A 129 15.66 -0.62 -12.99
N PRO A 130 14.40 -0.42 -12.53
CA PRO A 130 13.75 0.88 -12.59
C PRO A 130 14.42 1.93 -11.70
N LEU A 131 15.08 1.53 -10.61
CA LEU A 131 15.82 2.45 -9.73
C LEU A 131 17.08 2.96 -10.43
N ILE A 132 17.82 2.05 -11.08
CA ILE A 132 19.04 2.42 -11.81
C ILE A 132 18.67 3.27 -13.02
N SER A 133 17.67 2.88 -13.83
CA SER A 133 17.22 3.66 -14.99
C SER A 133 16.79 5.07 -14.60
N ALA A 134 16.00 5.23 -13.52
CA ALA A 134 15.61 6.55 -13.03
C ALA A 134 16.79 7.38 -12.50
N SER A 135 17.77 6.72 -11.85
CA SER A 135 18.98 7.39 -11.34
C SER A 135 19.87 7.87 -12.48
N GLU A 136 20.05 7.08 -13.54
CA GLU A 136 20.76 7.47 -14.75
C GLU A 136 20.09 8.65 -15.47
N GLU A 137 18.76 8.64 -15.58
CA GLU A 137 18.01 9.74 -16.16
C GLU A 137 18.20 11.03 -15.34
N LEU A 138 18.10 10.94 -14.01
CA LEU A 138 18.39 12.07 -13.13
C LEU A 138 19.84 12.56 -13.27
N ALA A 139 20.81 11.66 -13.37
CA ALA A 139 22.21 12.01 -13.59
C ALA A 139 22.39 12.74 -14.94
N ARG A 140 21.77 12.26 -16.02
CA ARG A 140 21.76 12.97 -17.32
C ARG A 140 21.17 14.37 -17.22
N LEU A 141 20.10 14.52 -16.45
CA LEU A 141 19.37 15.77 -16.33
C LEU A 141 19.97 16.78 -15.35
N ARG A 142 20.76 16.33 -14.36
CA ARG A 142 21.15 17.14 -13.20
C ARG A 142 22.61 17.06 -12.79
N SER A 143 23.37 16.05 -13.23
CA SER A 143 24.79 15.96 -12.90
C SER A 143 25.62 16.93 -13.74
N ARG A 144 26.82 17.26 -13.26
CA ARG A 144 27.81 18.05 -14.02
C ARG A 144 28.51 17.20 -15.10
N SER A 145 28.60 15.89 -14.87
CA SER A 145 29.20 14.93 -15.80
C SER A 145 28.53 13.58 -15.60
N VAL A 146 27.81 13.11 -16.63
CA VAL A 146 27.07 11.85 -16.60
C VAL A 146 28.00 10.65 -16.49
N ALA A 147 29.15 10.70 -17.19
CA ALA A 147 30.10 9.59 -17.21
C ALA A 147 30.84 9.39 -15.86
N HIS A 148 30.74 10.35 -14.94
CA HIS A 148 31.39 10.30 -13.62
C HIS A 148 30.39 10.17 -12.45
N ALA A 149 29.09 10.28 -12.74
CA ALA A 149 28.03 10.16 -11.74
C ALA A 149 27.68 8.68 -11.49
#